data_AF-A0A8S2V3U2-F1
#
_entry.id   AF-A0A8S2V3U2-F1
#
_cell.length_a   1.000
_cell.length_b   1.000
_cell.length_c   1.000
_cell.angle_alpha   90.00
_cell.angle_beta   90.00
_cell.angle_gamma   90.00
#
_symmetry.space_group_name_H-M   'P 1'
#
loop_
_entity.id
_entity.type
_entity.pdbx_description
1 polymer ?
#
loop_
_entity_poly.entity_id
_entity_poly.type
_entity_poly.pdbx_seq_one_letter_code
_entity_poly.pdbx_strand_id
1 'polypeptide(L)'
;MKTNALKLFRTAVTAADPYECVKQHLIFHNNNQLNNDKAELHIGNNHIILNHNLYVAAFGKAAIAMCRAVDELCHKHIIKGIASVPVGA
;
A
#
# COMPACT_ATOMS: atom_id res chain seq x y z
N MET A 1 -0.96 29.09 -18.76
CA MET A 1 -1.28 27.78 -19.37
C MET A 1 -0.21 26.70 -19.12
N LYS A 2 1.08 26.98 -19.33
CA LYS A 2 2.19 26.03 -19.11
C LYS A 2 2.26 25.41 -17.70
N THR A 3 2.05 26.21 -16.65
CA THR A 3 2.08 25.73 -15.25
C THR A 3 0.97 24.71 -14.95
N ASN A 4 -0.24 24.94 -15.47
CA ASN A 4 -1.37 24.05 -15.26
C ASN A 4 -1.17 22.72 -15.99
N ALA A 5 -0.65 22.76 -17.22
CA ALA A 5 -0.31 21.54 -17.97
C ALA A 5 0.76 20.71 -17.24
N LEU A 6 1.80 21.34 -16.72
CA LEU A 6 2.83 20.65 -15.93
C LEU A 6 2.26 20.06 -14.64
N LYS A 7 1.36 20.77 -13.96
CA LYS A 7 0.69 20.28 -12.76
C LYS A 7 -0.15 19.04 -13.07
N LEU A 8 -0.99 19.09 -14.11
CA LEU A 8 -1.80 17.95 -14.54
C LEU A 8 -0.95 16.74 -14.90
N PHE A 9 0.14 16.95 -15.65
CA PHE A 9 1.07 15.87 -16.01
C PHE A 9 1.69 15.22 -14.77
N ARG A 10 2.20 16.03 -13.82
CA ARG A 10 2.77 15.51 -12.58
C ARG A 10 1.74 14.76 -11.74
N THR A 11 0.54 15.31 -11.60
CA THR A 11 -0.55 14.64 -10.89
C THR A 11 -0.91 13.31 -11.54
N ALA A 12 -0.93 13.23 -12.88
CA ALA A 12 -1.16 11.97 -13.58
C ALA A 12 -0.05 10.95 -13.34
N VAL A 13 1.22 11.37 -13.35
CA VAL A 13 2.37 10.50 -13.02
C VAL A 13 2.27 10.01 -11.58
N THR A 14 1.99 10.90 -10.62
CA THR A 14 1.82 10.53 -9.20
C THR A 14 0.65 9.58 -8.99
N ALA A 15 -0.47 9.78 -9.69
CA ALA A 15 -1.63 8.89 -9.59
C ALA A 15 -1.34 7.46 -10.11
N ALA A 16 -0.34 7.31 -10.99
CA ALA A 16 0.12 6.03 -11.51
C ALA A 16 1.38 5.51 -10.81
N ASP A 17 1.89 6.21 -9.79
CA ASP A 17 3.03 5.75 -9.01
C ASP A 17 2.64 4.51 -8.18
N PRO A 18 3.37 3.38 -8.27
CA PRO A 18 2.97 2.15 -7.61
C PRO A 18 2.86 2.25 -6.09
N TYR A 19 3.70 3.08 -5.45
CA TYR A 19 3.65 3.27 -4.01
C TYR A 19 2.44 4.11 -3.60
N GLU A 20 2.16 5.20 -4.32
CA GLU A 20 0.97 6.03 -4.09
C GLU A 20 -0.33 5.26 -4.39
N CYS A 21 -0.36 4.46 -5.45
CA CYS A 21 -1.52 3.61 -5.78
C CYS A 21 -1.89 2.69 -4.61
N VAL A 22 -0.89 2.04 -3.99
CA VAL A 22 -1.12 1.15 -2.83
C VAL A 22 -1.65 1.94 -1.65
N LYS A 23 -1.05 3.09 -1.32
CA LYS A 23 -1.51 3.94 -0.21
C LYS A 23 -2.93 4.47 -0.38
N GLN A 24 -3.36 4.70 -1.61
CA GLN A 24 -4.72 5.18 -1.90
C GLN A 24 -5.77 4.08 -1.87
N HIS A 25 -5.40 2.83 -2.19
CA HIS A 25 -6.34 1.71 -2.30
C HIS A 25 -6.38 0.81 -1.06
N LEU A 26 -5.33 0.81 -0.25
CA LEU A 26 -5.29 0.11 1.03
C LEU A 26 -5.57 1.09 2.16
N ILE A 27 -6.78 1.00 2.73
CA ILE A 27 -7.19 1.87 3.83
C ILE A 27 -7.05 1.10 5.14
N PHE A 28 -6.15 1.56 5.99
CA PHE A 28 -5.87 0.97 7.29
C PHE A 28 -6.57 1.77 8.40
N HIS A 29 -7.49 1.12 9.11
CA HIS A 29 -8.17 1.66 10.28
C HIS A 29 -7.61 1.04 11.55
N ASN A 30 -6.98 1.86 12.38
CA ASN A 30 -6.54 1.43 13.71
C ASN A 30 -7.56 1.89 14.75
N ASN A 31 -8.45 0.99 15.17
CA ASN A 31 -9.52 1.30 16.11
C ASN A 31 -9.01 1.32 17.56
N ASN A 32 -8.14 2.30 17.88
CA ASN A 32 -7.59 2.48 19.24
C ASN A 32 -8.62 3.00 20.28
N GLN A 33 -9.90 3.19 19.91
CA GLN A 33 -10.91 3.84 20.76
C GLN A 33 -11.93 2.90 21.42
N LEU A 34 -11.95 1.60 21.11
CA LEU A 34 -12.93 0.67 21.69
C LEU A 34 -12.33 -0.71 21.93
N ASN A 35 -11.56 -0.90 23.02
CA ASN A 35 -11.29 -2.16 23.76
C ASN A 35 -11.11 -3.49 22.96
N ASN A 36 -10.86 -3.42 21.66
CA ASN A 36 -10.69 -4.48 20.71
C ASN A 36 -9.58 -3.97 19.79
N ASP A 37 -8.35 -4.42 20.04
CA ASP A 37 -7.14 -4.12 19.26
C ASP A 37 -7.18 -4.71 17.84
N LYS A 38 -8.33 -4.62 17.17
CA LYS A 38 -8.57 -5.15 15.84
C LYS A 38 -8.34 -4.03 14.85
N ALA A 39 -7.16 -4.04 14.27
CA ALA A 39 -6.89 -3.23 13.10
C ALA A 39 -7.64 -3.80 11.90
N GLU A 40 -8.04 -2.94 10.98
CA GLU A 40 -8.87 -3.30 9.84
C GLU A 40 -8.23 -2.80 8.55
N LEU A 41 -8.16 -3.67 7.55
CA LEU A 41 -7.68 -3.35 6.22
C LEU A 41 -8.84 -3.42 5.24
N HIS A 42 -9.12 -2.29 4.60
CA HIS A 42 -10.13 -2.19 3.55
C HIS A 42 -9.44 -2.17 2.18
N ILE A 43 -9.90 -3.02 1.27
CA ILE A 43 -9.37 -3.17 -0.08
C ILE A 43 -10.56 -3.14 -1.05
N GLY A 44 -10.83 -1.95 -1.61
CA GLY A 44 -12.07 -1.73 -2.36
C GLY A 44 -13.30 -2.01 -1.49
N ASN A 45 -14.09 -3.02 -1.86
CA ASN A 45 -15.27 -3.42 -1.09
C ASN A 45 -15.00 -4.54 -0.07
N ASN A 46 -13.76 -5.05 -0.01
CA ASN A 46 -13.40 -6.11 0.92
C ASN A 46 -12.87 -5.52 2.22
N HIS A 47 -13.22 -6.18 3.31
CA HIS A 47 -12.81 -5.83 4.66
C HIS A 47 -12.12 -7.03 5.32
N ILE A 48 -10.93 -6.80 5.87
CA ILE A 48 -10.12 -7.85 6.50
C ILE A 48 -9.69 -7.37 7.88
N ILE A 49 -9.97 -8.16 8.90
CA ILE A 49 -9.45 -7.93 10.25
C ILE A 49 -7.99 -8.37 10.30
N LEU A 50 -7.12 -7.43 10.65
CA LEU A 50 -5.69 -7.65 10.82
C LEU A 50 -5.38 -8.05 12.26
N ASN A 51 -4.77 -9.21 12.41
CA ASN A 51 -4.35 -9.79 13.69
C ASN A 51 -3.12 -10.66 13.47
N HIS A 52 -1.99 -10.04 13.11
CA HIS A 52 -0.73 -10.72 12.82
C HIS A 52 -0.93 -11.92 11.87
N ASN A 53 -1.65 -11.67 10.77
CA ASN A 53 -2.13 -12.68 9.82
C ASN A 53 -1.90 -12.28 8.35
N LEU A 54 -1.08 -11.26 8.09
CA LEU A 54 -0.83 -10.76 6.74
C LEU A 54 0.45 -11.39 6.16
N TYR A 55 0.33 -11.96 4.95
CA TYR A 55 1.47 -12.41 4.15
C TYR A 55 1.57 -11.56 2.89
N VAL A 56 2.78 -11.19 2.50
CA VAL A 56 3.01 -10.33 1.33
C VAL A 56 3.76 -11.09 0.25
N ALA A 57 3.21 -11.16 -0.95
CA ALA A 57 3.91 -11.70 -2.12
C ALA A 57 3.81 -10.70 -3.26
N ALA A 58 4.95 -10.24 -3.76
CA ALA A 58 5.01 -9.23 -4.81
C ALA A 58 5.98 -9.62 -5.92
N PHE A 59 5.63 -9.28 -7.16
CA PHE A 59 6.38 -9.66 -8.35
C PHE A 59 6.42 -8.50 -9.34
N GLY A 60 7.56 -8.32 -9.99
CA GLY A 60 7.73 -7.34 -11.08
C GLY A 60 8.51 -6.09 -10.65
N LYS A 61 8.77 -5.20 -11.62
CA LYS A 61 9.66 -4.03 -11.45
C LYS A 61 9.28 -3.12 -10.28
N ALA A 62 7.98 -2.94 -10.05
CA ALA A 62 7.47 -2.07 -9.00
C ALA A 62 7.27 -2.78 -7.64
N ALA A 63 7.58 -4.08 -7.53
CA ALA A 63 7.25 -4.88 -6.36
C ALA A 63 7.83 -4.29 -5.08
N ILE A 64 9.07 -3.80 -5.10
CA ILE A 64 9.72 -3.18 -3.93
C ILE A 64 8.96 -1.93 -3.48
N ALA A 65 8.59 -1.04 -4.41
CA ALA A 65 7.87 0.19 -4.09
C ALA A 65 6.48 -0.11 -3.50
N MET A 66 5.77 -1.09 -4.06
CA MET A 66 4.47 -1.54 -3.55
C MET A 66 4.61 -2.20 -2.17
N CYS A 67 5.59 -3.08 -1.97
CA CYS A 67 5.88 -3.70 -0.68
C CYS A 67 6.18 -2.66 0.40
N ARG A 68 6.96 -1.61 0.07
CA ARG A 68 7.24 -0.53 1.02
C ARG A 68 5.96 0.16 1.48
N ALA A 69 5.03 0.46 0.56
CA ALA A 69 3.74 1.05 0.94
C ALA A 69 2.93 0.13 1.86
N VAL A 70 2.90 -1.18 1.59
CA VAL A 70 2.23 -2.17 2.45
C VAL A 70 2.88 -2.25 3.83
N ASP A 71 4.22 -2.30 3.88
CA ASP A 71 4.98 -2.38 5.12
C ASP A 71 4.72 -1.15 6.00
N GLU A 72 4.79 0.06 5.45
CA GLU A 72 4.50 1.30 6.20
C GLU A 72 3.07 1.34 6.77
N LEU A 73 2.09 0.76 6.08
CA LEU A 73 0.70 0.74 6.52
C LEU A 73 0.42 -0.36 7.55
N CYS A 74 0.98 -1.56 7.34
CA CYS A 74 0.53 -2.78 8.01
C CYS A 74 1.65 -3.53 8.75
N HIS A 75 2.84 -2.92 8.95
CA HIS A 75 4.06 -3.56 9.47
C HIS A 75 3.81 -4.59 10.58
N LYS A 76 3.08 -4.19 11.64
CA LYS A 76 2.82 -5.01 12.83
C LYS A 76 2.04 -6.30 12.55
N HIS A 77 1.29 -6.33 11.46
CA HIS A 77 0.42 -7.45 11.11
C HIS A 77 1.04 -8.38 10.06
N ILE A 78 2.19 -8.02 9.47
CA ILE A 78 2.91 -8.84 8.49
C ILE A 78 3.65 -9.96 9.22
N ILE A 79 3.34 -11.21 8.87
CA ILE A 79 4.06 -12.40 9.34
C ILE A 79 5.35 -12.58 8.53
N LYS A 80 5.23 -12.55 7.21
CA LYS A 80 6.34 -12.79 6.27
C LYS A 80 6.01 -12.21 4.90
N GLY A 81 7.06 -11.87 4.14
CA GLY A 81 6.91 -11.48 2.75
C GLY A 81 7.99 -12.01 1.82
N ILE A 82 7.67 -12.04 0.52
CA ILE A 82 8.60 -12.27 -0.58
C ILE A 82 8.37 -11.23 -1.67
N ALA A 83 9.45 -10.69 -2.23
CA ALA A 83 9.42 -9.83 -3.40
C ALA A 83 10.40 -10.37 -4.44
N SER A 84 9.90 -10.56 -5.67
CA SER A 84 10.71 -10.97 -6.81
C SER A 84 10.76 -9.85 -7.84
N VAL A 85 11.95 -9.31 -8.07
CA VAL A 85 12.19 -8.19 -8.98
C VAL A 85 13.23 -8.58 -10.05
N PRO A 86 13.18 -7.95 -11.23
CA PRO A 86 14.29 -8.01 -12.17
C PRO A 86 15.58 -7.48 -11.54
N VAL A 87 16.71 -7.99 -12.01
CA VAL A 87 18.03 -7.48 -11.59
C VAL A 87 18.14 -6.01 -11.99
N GLY A 88 18.51 -5.15 -11.04
CA GLY A 88 18.67 -3.70 -11.25
C GLY A 88 17.37 -2.88 -11.19
N ALA A 89 16.29 -3.47 -10.67
CA ALA A 89 15.03 -2.77 -10.37
C ALA A 89 15.17 -1.76 -9.23
#